data_AF-A0A318YR38-F1
#
_entry.id   AF-A0A318YR38-F1
#
_cell.length_a   1.000
_cell.length_b   1.000
_cell.length_c   1.000
_cell.angle_alpha   90.00
_cell.angle_beta   90.00
_cell.angle_gamma   90.00
#
_symmetry.space_group_name_H-M   'P 1'
#
loop_
_entity.id
_entity.type
_entity.pdbx_description
1 polymer ?
#
loop_
_entity_poly.entity_id
_entity_poly.type
_entity_poly.pdbx_seq_one_letter_code
_entity_poly.pdbx_strand_id
1 'polypeptide(L)'
;MSSEIPDIPELKRAVESGQRIDPEDVSALAQNESELTGGGPISGGAAATAQSIAMKQMNFDEKLEALSRKPQSHITQEDARELHTAEGRAFNKPPGPGSVSAQVRSIADRNEALGVPAIPGEASVYITKDDAREAQHAESTIYGGQDPRGGIAAQMQVSVKKSIC
;
A
#
# COMPACT_ATOMS: atom_id res chain seq x y z
N MET A 1 -4.31 21.92 38.35
CA MET A 1 -3.38 20.82 38.04
C MET A 1 -2.35 21.41 37.10
N SER A 2 -1.06 21.32 37.44
CA SER A 2 0.01 21.91 36.64
C SER A 2 0.09 21.15 35.32
N SER A 3 -0.37 21.76 34.25
CA SER A 3 -0.22 21.24 32.89
C SER A 3 1.23 21.43 32.47
N GLU A 4 2.12 20.58 32.98
CA GLU A 4 3.52 20.58 32.53
C GLU A 4 3.57 20.21 31.06
N ILE A 5 4.07 21.13 30.25
CA ILE A 5 4.31 20.90 28.84
C ILE A 5 5.49 19.93 28.76
N PRO A 6 5.32 18.74 28.14
CA PRO A 6 6.41 17.79 27.98
C PRO A 6 7.52 18.42 27.13
N ASP A 7 8.77 18.13 27.49
CA ASP A 7 9.90 18.65 26.75
C ASP A 7 9.99 17.98 25.37
N ILE A 8 10.58 18.66 24.39
CA ILE A 8 10.75 18.17 23.01
C ILE A 8 11.38 16.75 22.95
N PRO A 9 12.45 16.42 23.70
CA PRO A 9 12.99 15.05 23.75
C PRO A 9 12.01 14.03 24.35
N GLU A 10 11.16 14.42 25.28
CA GLU A 10 10.16 13.52 25.88
C GLU A 10 9.06 13.20 24.87
N LEU A 11 8.59 14.21 24.13
CA LEU A 11 7.65 14.04 23.02
C LEU A 11 8.22 13.09 21.95
N LYS A 12 9.49 13.26 21.57
CA LYS A 12 10.15 12.37 20.60
C LYS A 12 10.26 10.94 21.13
N ARG A 13 10.66 10.76 22.39
CA ARG A 13 10.75 9.43 23.01
C ARG A 13 9.39 8.74 23.13
N ALA A 14 8.34 9.48 23.48
CA ALA A 14 6.98 8.94 23.53
C ALA A 14 6.56 8.42 22.15
N VAL A 15 6.82 9.21 21.11
CA VAL A 15 6.52 8.84 19.72
C VAL A 15 7.35 7.64 19.26
N GLU A 16 8.63 7.56 19.61
CA GLU A 16 9.49 6.39 19.35
C GLU A 16 9.00 5.11 20.05
N SER A 17 8.29 5.25 21.18
CA SER A 17 7.66 4.13 21.88
C SER A 17 6.34 3.68 21.25
N GLY A 18 5.88 4.37 20.20
CA GLY A 18 4.63 4.07 19.49
C GLY A 18 3.45 4.95 19.89
N GLN A 19 3.65 5.97 20.72
CA GLN A 19 2.61 6.91 21.10
C GLN A 19 2.14 7.71 19.87
N ARG A 20 0.83 7.70 19.62
CA ARG A 20 0.19 8.57 18.63
C ARG A 20 -0.05 9.94 19.26
N ILE A 21 0.12 11.00 18.48
CA ILE A 21 -0.23 12.37 18.86
C ILE A 21 -1.47 12.74 18.08
N ASP A 22 -2.58 12.90 18.79
CA ASP A 22 -3.84 13.30 18.19
C ASP A 22 -3.91 14.83 17.98
N PRO A 23 -4.74 15.32 17.05
CA PRO A 23 -4.94 16.77 16.86
C PRO A 23 -5.40 17.49 18.14
N GLU A 24 -6.07 16.75 19.03
CA GLU A 24 -6.51 17.19 20.35
C GLU A 24 -5.31 17.48 21.26
N ASP A 25 -4.33 16.57 21.28
CA ASP A 25 -3.09 16.71 22.06
C ASP A 25 -2.29 17.94 21.58
N VAL A 26 -2.20 18.14 20.26
CA VAL A 26 -1.54 19.31 19.68
C VAL A 26 -2.22 20.60 20.13
N SER A 27 -3.56 20.61 20.15
CA SER A 27 -4.35 21.77 20.58
C SER A 27 -4.16 22.06 22.06
N ALA A 28 -4.17 21.02 22.91
CA ALA A 28 -3.93 21.15 24.34
C ALA A 28 -2.50 21.66 24.63
N LEU A 29 -1.50 21.15 23.91
CA LEU A 29 -0.12 21.62 24.04
C LEU A 29 0.04 23.08 23.58
N ALA A 30 -0.60 23.47 22.48
CA ALA A 30 -0.58 24.85 22.00
C ALA A 30 -1.25 25.83 22.97
N GLN A 31 -2.37 25.42 23.59
CA GLN A 31 -3.04 26.21 24.62
C GLN A 31 -2.16 26.38 25.85
N ASN A 32 -1.62 25.28 26.39
CA ASN A 32 -0.72 25.33 27.54
C ASN A 32 0.53 26.16 27.25
N GLU A 33 1.14 26.02 26.06
CA GLU A 33 2.32 26.81 25.65
C GLU A 33 2.01 28.30 25.54
N SER A 34 0.82 28.64 25.04
CA SER A 34 0.39 30.03 24.96
C SER A 34 0.09 30.63 26.34
N GLU A 35 -0.44 29.84 27.29
CA GLU A 35 -0.66 30.27 28.67
C GLU A 35 0.65 30.50 29.43
N LEU A 36 1.67 29.68 29.16
CA LEU A 36 2.98 29.73 29.83
C LEU A 36 3.89 30.84 29.28
N THR A 37 3.90 31.05 27.97
CA THR A 37 4.79 32.03 27.32
C THR A 37 4.14 33.42 27.17
N GLY A 38 2.83 33.55 27.42
CA GLY A 38 2.08 34.81 27.32
C GLY A 38 1.95 35.37 25.91
N GLY A 39 2.41 34.63 24.90
CA GLY A 39 2.28 34.87 23.47
C GLY A 39 1.96 33.55 22.78
N GLY A 40 1.39 33.60 21.57
CA GLY A 40 0.98 32.39 20.84
C GLY A 40 2.12 31.37 20.61
N PRO A 41 1.83 30.23 19.97
CA PRO A 41 2.76 29.10 19.82
C PRO A 41 4.16 29.55 19.38
N ILE A 42 5.18 29.13 20.13
CA ILE A 42 6.56 29.53 19.84
C ILE A 42 7.12 28.66 18.71
N SER A 43 7.79 29.30 17.75
CA SER A 43 8.42 28.58 16.63
C SER A 43 9.51 27.65 17.16
N GLY A 44 9.36 26.35 16.92
CA GLY A 44 10.26 25.31 17.45
C GLY A 44 9.94 24.82 18.87
N GLY A 45 8.83 25.27 19.46
CA GLY A 45 8.35 24.79 20.76
C GLY A 45 7.81 23.36 20.76
N ALA A 46 7.30 22.96 21.91
CA ALA A 46 6.70 21.64 22.11
C ALA A 46 5.44 21.49 21.26
N ALA A 47 4.61 22.53 21.15
CA ALA A 47 3.40 22.51 20.34
C ALA A 47 3.71 22.39 18.84
N ALA A 48 4.67 23.17 18.34
CA ALA A 48 5.11 23.11 16.94
C ALA A 48 5.73 21.73 16.60
N THR A 49 6.46 21.14 17.54
CA THR A 49 7.03 19.79 17.36
C THR A 49 5.95 18.72 17.35
N ALA A 50 4.99 18.79 18.29
CA ALA A 50 3.85 17.88 18.34
C ALA A 50 3.01 17.97 17.05
N GLN A 51 2.75 19.18 16.54
CA GLN A 51 2.08 19.40 15.27
C GLN A 51 2.85 18.74 14.11
N SER A 52 4.16 18.95 14.03
CA SER A 52 4.99 18.35 12.98
C SER A 52 4.96 16.81 13.02
N ILE A 53 4.94 16.23 14.21
CA ILE A 53 4.85 14.78 14.39
C ILE A 53 3.46 14.27 14.01
N ALA A 54 2.39 14.91 14.48
CA ALA A 54 1.02 14.55 14.16
C ALA A 54 0.79 14.54 12.64
N MET A 55 1.29 15.56 11.92
CA MET A 55 1.22 15.60 10.46
C MET A 55 1.94 14.42 9.78
N LYS A 56 3.08 13.98 10.32
CA LYS A 56 3.83 12.83 9.79
C LYS A 56 3.09 11.51 10.07
N GLN A 57 2.49 11.38 11.24
CA GLN A 57 1.68 10.21 11.62
C GLN A 57 0.43 10.12 10.75
N MET A 58 -0.27 11.24 10.53
CA MET A 58 -1.39 11.32 9.60
C MET A 58 -0.98 10.92 8.17
N ASN A 59 0.16 11.41 7.66
CA ASN A 59 0.65 11.00 6.35
C ASN A 59 0.95 9.50 6.25
N PHE A 60 1.45 8.90 7.33
CA PHE A 60 1.64 7.45 7.39
C PHE A 60 0.32 6.70 7.34
N ASP A 61 -0.69 7.15 8.09
CA ASP A 61 -2.02 6.54 8.09
C ASP A 61 -2.72 6.67 6.72
N GLU A 62 -2.60 7.82 6.06
CA GLU A 62 -3.13 8.03 4.69
C GLU A 62 -2.53 7.01 3.70
N LYS A 63 -1.22 6.78 3.78
CA LYS A 63 -0.54 5.78 2.93
C LYS A 63 -0.98 4.36 3.26
N LEU A 64 -1.19 4.07 4.54
CA LEU A 64 -1.67 2.78 5.00
C LEU A 64 -3.11 2.53 4.55
N GLU A 65 -3.96 3.56 4.57
CA GLU A 65 -5.32 3.49 4.04
C GLU A 65 -5.34 3.35 2.51
N ALA A 66 -4.47 4.07 1.80
CA ALA A 66 -4.32 3.89 0.36
C ALA A 66 -3.92 2.46 0.01
N LEU A 67 -3.07 1.82 0.82
CA LEU A 67 -2.69 0.43 0.67
C LEU A 67 -3.79 -0.55 1.05
N SER A 68 -4.59 -0.26 2.08
CA SER A 68 -5.69 -1.13 2.51
C SER A 68 -6.79 -1.24 1.45
N ARG A 69 -6.96 -0.21 0.63
CA ARG A 69 -7.87 -0.20 -0.53
C ARG A 69 -7.34 -1.00 -1.72
N LYS A 70 -6.03 -1.29 -1.77
CA LYS A 70 -5.42 -2.09 -2.84
C LYS A 70 -5.54 -3.59 -2.52
N PRO A 71 -5.73 -4.46 -3.53
CA PRO A 71 -5.60 -5.90 -3.32
C PRO A 71 -4.17 -6.24 -2.91
N GLN A 72 -3.99 -7.24 -2.04
CA GLN A 72 -2.65 -7.68 -1.61
C GLN A 72 -1.74 -8.05 -2.79
N SER A 73 -2.30 -8.57 -3.89
CA SER A 73 -1.58 -8.89 -5.13
C SER A 73 -0.98 -7.69 -5.86
N HIS A 74 -1.50 -6.48 -5.63
CA HIS A 74 -1.05 -5.24 -6.26
C HIS A 74 -0.13 -4.42 -5.36
N ILE A 75 0.24 -4.94 -4.19
CA ILE A 75 1.22 -4.30 -3.32
C ILE A 75 2.60 -4.47 -3.96
N THR A 76 3.23 -3.34 -4.28
CA THR A 76 4.54 -3.29 -4.95
C THR A 76 5.68 -3.00 -4.00
N GLN A 77 6.93 -3.20 -4.45
CA GLN A 77 8.11 -2.77 -3.69
C GLN A 77 8.14 -1.24 -3.48
N GLU A 78 7.61 -0.48 -4.42
CA GLU A 78 7.54 0.97 -4.31
C GLU A 78 6.61 1.39 -3.18
N ASP A 79 5.42 0.79 -3.10
CA ASP A 79 4.48 0.99 -1.99
C ASP A 79 5.15 0.68 -0.63
N ALA A 80 5.90 -0.43 -0.56
CA ALA A 80 6.62 -0.84 0.65
C ALA A 80 7.71 0.18 1.04
N ARG A 81 8.45 0.71 0.07
CA ARG A 81 9.51 1.72 0.29
C ARG A 81 8.92 3.04 0.77
N GLU A 82 7.80 3.45 0.19
CA GLU A 82 7.08 4.64 0.58
C GLU A 82 6.55 4.56 2.00
N LEU A 83 5.93 3.43 2.34
CA LEU A 83 5.40 3.19 3.68
C LEU A 83 6.53 3.14 4.72
N HIS A 84 7.65 2.48 4.38
CA HIS A 84 8.84 2.43 5.24
C HIS A 84 9.39 3.83 5.56
N THR A 85 9.44 4.70 4.55
CA THR A 85 9.92 6.08 4.74
C THR A 85 8.94 6.90 5.58
N ALA A 86 7.64 6.71 5.36
CA ALA A 86 6.61 7.40 6.13
C ALA A 86 6.59 6.95 7.59
N GLU A 87 6.68 5.64 7.86
CA GLU A 87 6.73 5.08 9.21
C GLU A 87 7.96 5.60 9.97
N GLY A 88 9.13 5.61 9.32
CA GLY A 88 10.35 6.13 9.94
C GLY A 88 10.27 7.61 10.33
N ARG A 89 9.52 8.40 9.55
CA ARG A 89 9.26 9.82 9.85
C ARG A 89 8.19 10.00 10.93
N ALA A 90 7.16 9.16 10.93
CA ALA A 90 6.04 9.20 11.87
C ALA A 90 6.49 8.84 13.30
N PHE A 91 7.38 7.87 13.45
CA PHE A 91 7.83 7.38 14.76
C PHE A 91 9.26 7.81 15.14
N ASN A 92 9.91 8.66 14.32
CA ASN A 92 11.32 9.07 14.49
C ASN A 92 12.31 7.92 14.69
N LYS A 93 11.96 6.70 14.26
CA LYS A 93 12.75 5.49 14.46
C LYS A 93 12.72 4.66 13.18
N PRO A 94 13.82 4.02 12.77
CA PRO A 94 13.79 3.08 11.65
C PRO A 94 12.76 1.97 11.90
N PRO A 95 11.90 1.64 10.91
CA PRO A 95 10.95 0.54 11.02
C PRO A 95 11.66 -0.76 11.35
N GLY A 96 11.25 -1.41 12.43
CA GLY A 96 11.85 -2.65 12.91
C GLY A 96 11.29 -3.90 12.22
N PRO A 97 11.92 -5.08 12.42
CA PRO A 97 11.31 -6.35 12.07
C PRO A 97 9.98 -6.51 12.83
N GLY A 98 8.88 -6.69 12.10
CA GLY A 98 7.52 -6.73 12.66
C GLY A 98 6.70 -5.45 12.46
N SER A 99 7.32 -4.36 12.00
CA SER A 99 6.63 -3.14 11.57
C SER A 99 5.65 -3.40 10.43
N VAL A 100 4.67 -2.51 10.25
CA VAL A 100 3.72 -2.60 9.14
C VAL A 100 4.46 -2.50 7.81
N SER A 101 5.47 -1.62 7.70
CA SER A 101 6.28 -1.53 6.49
C SER A 101 7.07 -2.79 6.20
N ALA A 102 7.57 -3.50 7.22
CA ALA A 102 8.23 -4.79 7.03
C ALA A 102 7.25 -5.86 6.51
N GLN A 103 6.00 -5.85 6.96
CA GLN A 103 4.96 -6.76 6.47
C GLN A 103 4.59 -6.46 5.02
N VAL A 104 4.37 -5.18 4.68
CA VAL A 104 4.07 -4.74 3.31
C VAL A 104 5.21 -5.11 2.35
N ARG A 105 6.46 -4.94 2.78
CA ARG A 105 7.62 -5.40 2.02
C ARG A 105 7.62 -6.91 1.80
N SER A 106 7.32 -7.71 2.83
CA SER A 106 7.24 -9.17 2.68
C SER A 106 6.14 -9.59 1.70
N ILE A 107 5.02 -8.86 1.64
CA ILE A 107 3.95 -9.11 0.67
C ILE A 107 4.43 -8.74 -0.74
N ALA A 108 5.07 -7.58 -0.91
CA ALA A 108 5.63 -7.16 -2.18
C ALA A 108 6.67 -8.16 -2.73
N ASP A 109 7.61 -8.60 -1.88
CA ASP A 109 8.63 -9.58 -2.24
C ASP A 109 7.99 -10.91 -2.68
N ARG A 110 6.89 -11.31 -2.03
CA ARG A 110 6.12 -12.50 -2.41
C ARG A 110 5.41 -12.31 -3.76
N ASN A 111 4.83 -11.15 -4.00
CA ASN A 111 4.12 -10.86 -5.26
C ASN A 111 5.08 -10.92 -6.45
N GLU A 112 6.29 -10.36 -6.29
CA GLU A 112 7.34 -10.46 -7.30
C GLU A 112 7.81 -11.90 -7.52
N ALA A 113 8.01 -12.66 -6.45
CA ALA A 113 8.41 -14.07 -6.56
C ALA A 113 7.36 -14.94 -7.27
N LEU A 114 6.08 -14.59 -7.15
CA LEU A 114 4.97 -15.30 -7.78
C LEU A 114 4.62 -14.77 -9.19
N GLY A 115 5.26 -13.69 -9.64
CA GLY A 115 4.96 -13.06 -10.93
C GLY A 115 3.53 -12.55 -11.04
N VAL A 116 2.88 -12.24 -9.91
CA VAL A 116 1.52 -11.68 -9.86
C VAL A 116 1.59 -10.23 -10.37
N PRO A 117 0.71 -9.79 -11.28
CA PRO A 117 0.95 -8.59 -12.07
C PRO A 117 1.12 -7.33 -11.23
N ALA A 118 2.29 -6.71 -11.36
CA ALA A 118 2.51 -5.30 -11.09
C ALA A 118 2.07 -4.51 -12.34
N ILE A 119 0.76 -4.36 -12.57
CA ILE A 119 0.26 -3.48 -13.63
C ILE A 119 -0.14 -2.15 -12.99
N PRO A 120 0.60 -1.06 -13.27
CA PRO A 120 0.09 0.28 -13.02
C PRO A 120 -0.92 0.60 -14.12
N GLY A 121 -2.21 0.45 -13.82
CA GLY A 121 -3.26 1.13 -14.58
C GLY A 121 -4.30 0.30 -15.32
N GLU A 122 -4.52 -0.99 -15.04
CA GLU A 122 -5.67 -1.68 -15.63
C GLU A 122 -6.33 -2.61 -14.62
N ALA A 123 -7.65 -2.44 -14.48
CA ALA A 123 -8.49 -3.23 -13.61
C ALA A 123 -8.23 -4.72 -13.88
N SER A 124 -7.64 -5.41 -12.91
CA SER A 124 -7.53 -6.87 -12.97
C SER A 124 -8.94 -7.45 -12.79
N VAL A 125 -9.67 -7.56 -13.89
CA VAL A 125 -10.81 -8.46 -14.03
C VAL A 125 -10.30 -9.83 -13.58
N TYR A 126 -10.93 -10.34 -12.53
CA TYR A 126 -10.68 -11.67 -12.00
C TYR A 126 -10.83 -12.69 -13.13
N ILE A 127 -9.72 -13.28 -13.59
CA ILE A 127 -9.78 -14.55 -14.33
C ILE A 127 -9.53 -15.64 -13.29
N THR A 128 -10.57 -15.97 -12.54
CA THR A 128 -10.68 -17.27 -11.89
C THR A 128 -10.72 -18.36 -12.95
N LYS A 129 -10.19 -19.54 -12.65
CA LYS A 129 -10.02 -20.67 -13.59
C LYS A 129 -11.33 -21.19 -14.24
N ASP A 130 -12.48 -20.65 -13.87
CA ASP A 130 -13.78 -20.93 -14.50
C ASP A 130 -14.11 -20.01 -15.71
N ASP A 131 -13.47 -18.84 -15.85
CA ASP A 131 -13.74 -17.90 -16.97
C ASP A 131 -13.02 -18.26 -18.29
N ALA A 132 -12.10 -19.24 -18.25
CA ALA A 132 -11.48 -19.77 -19.47
C ALA A 132 -12.44 -20.67 -20.28
N ARG A 133 -13.57 -21.09 -19.69
CA ARG A 133 -14.53 -21.98 -20.37
C ARG A 133 -15.58 -21.24 -21.18
N GLU A 134 -15.91 -20.01 -20.82
CA GLU A 134 -16.96 -19.23 -21.48
C GLU A 134 -16.46 -18.49 -22.73
N ALA A 135 -15.17 -18.13 -22.77
CA ALA A 135 -14.54 -17.53 -23.94
C ALA A 135 -14.31 -18.51 -25.11
N GLN A 136 -14.32 -19.83 -24.89
CA GLN A 136 -14.27 -20.81 -25.99
C GLN A 136 -15.66 -21.24 -26.49
N HIS A 137 -16.74 -20.95 -25.76
CA HIS A 137 -18.10 -21.29 -26.21
C HIS A 137 -18.76 -20.13 -26.99
N ALA A 138 -18.32 -18.88 -26.77
CA ALA A 138 -18.92 -17.71 -27.43
C ALA A 138 -18.53 -17.55 -28.92
N GLU A 139 -17.52 -18.26 -29.42
CA GLU A 139 -17.10 -18.18 -30.84
C GLU A 139 -17.72 -19.26 -31.75
N SER A 140 -18.44 -20.24 -31.19
CA SER A 140 -19.10 -21.28 -32.00
C SER A 140 -20.56 -20.98 -32.35
N THR A 141 -21.07 -19.78 -32.06
CA THR A 141 -22.51 -19.44 -32.26
C THR A 141 -22.76 -18.28 -33.24
N ILE A 142 -21.74 -17.58 -33.75
CA ILE A 142 -21.94 -16.34 -34.55
C ILE A 142 -21.52 -16.44 -36.03
N TYR A 143 -20.80 -17.49 -36.46
CA TYR A 143 -20.70 -17.77 -37.90
C TYR A 143 -20.98 -19.24 -38.19
N GLY A 144 -22.26 -19.50 -38.46
CA GLY A 144 -22.75 -20.81 -38.87
C GLY A 144 -22.00 -21.32 -40.09
N GLY A 145 -21.38 -22.48 -39.93
CA GLY A 145 -20.99 -23.43 -40.97
C GLY A 145 -20.79 -22.88 -42.38
N GLN A 146 -19.62 -22.31 -42.67
CA GLN A 146 -19.00 -22.46 -43.98
C GLN A 146 -17.49 -22.22 -43.89
N ASP A 147 -16.72 -23.26 -44.19
CA ASP A 147 -15.26 -23.27 -44.25
C ASP A 147 -14.79 -22.60 -45.56
N PRO A 148 -14.10 -21.44 -45.54
CA PRO A 148 -13.44 -20.93 -46.73
C PRO A 148 -12.20 -21.79 -47.01
N ARG A 149 -12.34 -22.68 -48.02
CA ARG A 149 -11.23 -23.44 -48.61
C ARG A 149 -10.06 -22.50 -48.89
N GLY A 150 -8.94 -22.72 -48.21
CA GLY A 150 -7.64 -22.11 -48.55
C GLY A 150 -7.03 -21.19 -47.50
N GLY A 151 -7.56 -21.13 -46.27
CA GLY A 151 -6.93 -20.43 -45.16
C GLY A 151 -5.90 -21.29 -44.42
N ILE A 152 -4.80 -20.67 -44.00
CA ILE A 152 -3.59 -21.18 -43.32
C ILE A 152 -3.78 -22.14 -42.11
N ALA A 153 -5.01 -22.39 -41.66
CA ALA A 153 -5.34 -23.36 -40.60
C ALA A 153 -5.19 -24.83 -41.04
N ALA A 154 -5.15 -25.13 -42.35
CA ALA A 154 -5.02 -26.50 -42.85
C ALA A 154 -3.61 -27.11 -42.74
N GLN A 155 -2.59 -26.37 -42.31
CA GLN A 155 -1.19 -26.86 -42.27
C GLN A 155 -0.64 -27.14 -40.87
N MET A 156 -1.42 -26.94 -39.81
CA MET A 156 -0.97 -27.18 -38.44
C MET A 156 -1.91 -28.13 -37.69
N GLN A 157 -2.13 -29.32 -38.25
CA GLN A 157 -2.48 -30.48 -37.44
C GLN A 157 -1.51 -31.63 -37.68
N VAL A 158 -0.47 -31.60 -36.86
CA VAL A 158 0.06 -32.75 -36.15
C VAL A 158 0.45 -33.97 -37.01
N SER A 159 1.73 -33.98 -37.39
CA SER A 159 2.54 -35.20 -37.44
C SER A 159 2.58 -35.87 -36.06
N VAL A 160 1.52 -36.57 -35.64
CA VAL A 160 1.57 -37.55 -34.54
C VAL A 160 0.60 -38.69 -34.82
N LYS A 161 1.13 -39.92 -34.75
CA LYS A 161 0.52 -41.25 -34.89
C LYS A 161 0.30 -41.79 -36.31
N LYS A 162 1.39 -42.34 -36.88
CA LYS A 162 1.30 -43.67 -37.52
C LYS A 162 2.07 -44.67 -36.66
N SER A 163 1.34 -45.30 -35.75
CA SER A 163 1.77 -46.51 -35.05
C SER A 163 0.59 -47.48 -35.06
N ILE A 164 0.81 -48.60 -35.76
CA ILE A 164 0.23 -49.92 -35.50
C ILE A 164 -1.28 -50.08 -35.79
N CYS A 165 -1.60 -50.57 -36.99
CA CYS A 165 -2.12 -51.91 -37.28
C CYS A 165 -2.34 -52.05 -38.79
#